data_AF-A0A392S0K8-F1
#
_entry.id   AF-A0A392S0K8-F1
#
_cell.length_a   1.000
_cell.length_b   1.000
_cell.length_c   1.000
_cell.angle_alpha   90.00
_cell.angle_beta   90.00
_cell.angle_gamma   90.00
#
_symmetry.space_group_name_H-M   'P 1'
#
loop_
_entity.id
_entity.type
_entity.pdbx_description
1 polymer ?
#
loop_
_entity_poly.entity_id
_entity_poly.type
_entity_poly.pdbx_seq_one_letter_code
_entity_poly.pdbx_strand_id
1 'polypeptide(L)'
;KERDANSKYFHSVLASRWRRNSISSIQVGGDTLEGVTPIRQAVASHFASHFKAIDMERPGVDNLAFKRLNPLKSSSLTKPFSTAEVKAAVWDCDSYKSPGPDGIN
;
A
#
# COMPACT_ATOMS: atom_id res chain seq x y z
N LYS A 1 -35.27 16.85 25.74
CA LYS A 1 -33.97 17.20 25.11
C LYS A 1 -33.94 16.54 23.74
N GLU A 2 -34.33 17.28 22.70
CA GLU A 2 -34.43 16.78 21.32
C GLU A 2 -33.04 16.53 20.74
N ARG A 3 -32.85 15.35 20.15
CA ARG A 3 -31.68 15.04 19.31
C ARG A 3 -32.04 15.42 17.88
N ASP A 4 -31.22 16.28 17.27
CA ASP A 4 -31.27 16.59 15.84
C ASP A 4 -31.26 15.30 14.99
N ALA A 5 -32.18 15.21 14.04
CA ALA A 5 -32.36 14.09 13.12
C ALA A 5 -31.07 13.71 12.38
N ASN A 6 -30.17 14.67 12.16
CA ASN A 6 -28.87 14.45 11.54
C ASN A 6 -28.00 13.51 12.39
N SER A 7 -28.00 13.68 13.71
CA SER A 7 -27.28 12.78 14.63
C SER A 7 -27.81 11.34 14.57
N LYS A 8 -29.14 11.15 14.44
CA LYS A 8 -29.75 9.81 14.33
C LYS A 8 -29.28 9.08 13.06
N TYR A 9 -29.18 9.78 11.94
CA TYR A 9 -28.67 9.22 10.69
C TYR A 9 -27.22 8.75 10.84
N PHE A 10 -26.32 9.62 11.31
CA PHE A 10 -24.90 9.27 11.48
C PHE A 10 -24.70 8.12 12.48
N HIS A 11 -25.42 8.11 13.61
CA HIS A 11 -25.37 7.00 14.56
C HIS A 11 -25.84 5.68 13.94
N SER A 12 -26.89 5.70 13.11
CA SER A 12 -27.36 4.51 12.40
C SER A 12 -26.31 3.98 11.41
N VAL A 13 -25.68 4.86 10.64
CA VAL A 13 -24.60 4.51 9.70
C VAL A 13 -23.41 3.92 10.43
N LEU A 14 -22.98 4.52 11.55
CA LEU A 14 -21.88 4.00 12.37
C LEU A 14 -22.21 2.64 12.97
N ALA A 15 -23.40 2.47 13.53
CA ALA A 15 -23.85 1.20 14.10
C ALA A 15 -23.92 0.09 13.04
N SER A 16 -24.37 0.42 11.82
CA SER A 16 -24.38 -0.53 10.70
C SER A 16 -22.96 -0.94 10.30
N ARG A 17 -22.04 0.03 10.20
CA ARG A 17 -20.62 -0.25 9.92
C ARG A 17 -19.98 -1.09 11.02
N TRP A 18 -20.26 -0.82 12.29
CA TRP A 18 -19.75 -1.61 13.42
C TRP A 18 -20.27 -3.03 13.39
N ARG A 19 -21.58 -3.24 13.17
CA ARG A 19 -22.13 -4.61 13.05
C ARG A 19 -21.50 -5.38 11.89
N ARG A 20 -21.32 -4.73 10.74
CA ARG A 20 -20.72 -5.36 9.55
C ARG A 20 -19.23 -5.67 9.73
N ASN A 21 -18.50 -4.82 10.45
CA ASN A 21 -17.06 -4.97 10.65
C ASN A 21 -16.71 -5.77 11.91
N SER A 22 -17.70 -6.11 12.73
CA SER A 22 -17.49 -6.90 13.94
C SER A 22 -17.23 -8.36 13.56
N ILE A 23 -16.11 -8.89 14.03
CA ILE A 23 -15.80 -10.32 13.92
C ILE A 23 -16.32 -10.99 15.20
N SER A 24 -17.41 -11.73 15.08
CA SER A 24 -18.05 -12.43 16.22
C SER A 24 -17.42 -13.80 16.50
N SER A 25 -16.94 -14.47 15.44
CA SER A 25 -16.31 -15.80 15.53
C SER A 25 -15.33 -16.01 14.38
N ILE A 26 -14.36 -16.90 14.60
CA ILE A 26 -13.39 -17.36 13.58
C ILE A 26 -13.18 -18.87 13.73
N GLN A 27 -12.77 -19.55 12.65
CA GLN A 27 -12.39 -20.96 12.72
C GLN A 27 -10.87 -21.11 12.73
N VAL A 28 -10.35 -21.92 13.66
CA VAL A 28 -8.92 -22.23 13.79
C VAL A 28 -8.78 -23.72 14.07
N GLY A 29 -8.10 -24.46 13.17
CA GLY A 29 -7.84 -25.90 13.37
C GLY A 29 -9.09 -26.79 13.38
N GLY A 30 -10.22 -26.31 12.84
CA GLY A 30 -11.51 -27.02 12.87
C GLY A 30 -12.43 -26.61 14.02
N ASP A 31 -11.91 -25.88 15.01
CA ASP A 31 -12.69 -25.36 16.13
C ASP A 31 -13.17 -23.93 15.85
N THR A 32 -14.39 -23.62 16.32
CA THR A 32 -14.93 -22.26 16.28
C THR A 32 -14.53 -21.51 17.54
N LEU A 33 -13.79 -20.42 17.38
CA LEU A 33 -13.43 -19.51 18.46
C LEU A 33 -14.38 -18.31 18.50
N GLU A 34 -14.89 -18.02 19.68
CA GLU A 34 -15.75 -16.87 19.94
C GLU A 34 -15.16 -15.96 21.02
N GLY A 35 -15.58 -14.70 21.00
CA GLY A 35 -15.15 -13.70 21.97
C GLY A 35 -13.87 -12.95 21.57
N VAL A 36 -13.75 -11.72 22.08
CA VAL A 36 -12.71 -10.76 21.65
C VAL A 36 -11.30 -11.26 21.95
N THR A 37 -11.06 -11.80 23.15
CA THR A 37 -9.72 -12.21 23.58
C THR A 37 -9.18 -13.38 22.77
N PRO A 38 -9.91 -14.51 22.61
CA PRO A 38 -9.45 -15.63 21.77
C PRO A 38 -9.26 -15.24 20.31
N ILE A 39 -10.19 -14.49 19.72
CA ILE A 39 -10.11 -14.01 18.34
C ILE A 39 -8.85 -13.15 18.15
N ARG A 40 -8.62 -12.18 19.04
CA ARG A 40 -7.45 -11.29 18.95
C ARG A 40 -6.14 -12.07 19.05
N GLN A 41 -6.06 -13.04 19.97
CA GLN A 41 -4.87 -13.88 20.13
C GLN A 41 -4.62 -14.73 18.89
N ALA A 42 -5.64 -15.41 18.37
CA ALA A 42 -5.53 -16.23 17.18
C ALA A 42 -5.09 -15.43 15.95
N VAL A 43 -5.67 -14.25 15.72
CA VAL A 43 -5.29 -13.36 14.61
C VAL A 43 -3.83 -12.90 14.75
N ALA A 44 -3.43 -12.47 15.94
CA ALA A 44 -2.05 -12.06 16.20
C ALA A 44 -1.06 -13.20 15.96
N SER A 45 -1.33 -14.39 16.50
CA SER A 45 -0.48 -15.57 16.31
C SER A 45 -0.39 -16.00 14.85
N HIS A 46 -1.51 -15.98 14.12
CA HIS A 46 -1.55 -16.31 12.70
C HIS A 46 -0.61 -15.41 11.90
N PHE A 47 -0.76 -14.09 12.02
CA PHE A 47 0.06 -13.15 11.25
C PHE A 47 1.51 -13.07 11.74
N ALA A 48 1.74 -13.25 13.04
CA ALA A 48 3.10 -13.34 13.57
C ALA A 48 3.85 -14.55 12.96
N SER A 49 3.18 -15.70 12.84
CA SER A 49 3.75 -16.87 12.17
C SER A 49 3.88 -16.68 10.66
N HIS A 50 2.87 -16.10 10.02
CA HIS A 50 2.83 -15.93 8.57
C HIS A 50 3.90 -14.97 8.05
N PHE A 51 4.14 -13.88 8.78
CA PHE A 51 5.17 -12.90 8.44
C PHE A 51 6.50 -13.14 9.15
N LYS A 52 6.63 -14.26 9.88
CA LYS A 52 7.90 -14.63 10.47
C LYS A 52 8.91 -14.83 9.34
N ALA A 53 10.02 -14.12 9.40
CA ALA A 53 11.16 -14.40 8.54
C ALA A 53 11.55 -15.87 8.75
N ILE A 54 11.50 -16.65 7.69
CA ILE A 54 12.00 -18.02 7.71
C ILE A 54 13.51 -17.90 7.54
N ASP A 55 14.27 -18.47 8.47
CA ASP A 55 15.70 -18.72 8.30
C ASP A 55 15.87 -19.80 7.22
N MET A 56 15.76 -19.35 5.98
CA MET A 56 16.05 -20.12 4.80
C MET A 56 17.35 -19.56 4.23
N GLU A 57 18.28 -20.45 3.91
CA GLU A 57 19.45 -20.09 3.11
C GLU A 57 18.97 -19.73 1.69
N ARG A 58 18.56 -18.47 1.52
CA ARG A 58 18.13 -17.94 0.24
C ARG A 58 19.40 -17.77 -0.61
N PRO A 59 19.51 -18.44 -1.76
CA PRO A 59 20.68 -18.28 -2.62
C PRO A 59 20.88 -16.80 -2.95
N GLY A 60 21.99 -16.24 -2.49
CA GLY A 60 22.40 -14.88 -2.84
C GLY A 60 22.75 -14.80 -4.32
N VAL A 61 22.65 -13.61 -4.89
CA VAL A 61 23.07 -13.34 -6.27
C VAL A 61 24.50 -12.81 -6.33
N ASP A 62 25.26 -12.94 -5.24
CA ASP A 62 26.59 -12.36 -5.06
C ASP A 62 27.61 -12.93 -6.07
N ASN A 63 27.39 -14.16 -6.53
CA ASN A 63 28.21 -14.84 -7.53
C ASN A 63 27.71 -14.68 -8.97
N LEU A 64 26.64 -13.89 -9.20
CA LEU A 64 26.12 -13.64 -10.54
C LEU A 64 26.76 -12.39 -11.14
N ALA A 65 27.34 -12.56 -12.33
CA ALA A 65 27.90 -11.46 -13.11
C ALA A 65 26.78 -10.70 -13.82
N PHE A 66 26.21 -9.70 -13.14
CA PHE A 66 25.31 -8.75 -13.79
C PHE A 66 26.07 -7.73 -14.62
N LYS A 67 25.48 -7.27 -15.72
CA LYS A 67 25.95 -6.07 -16.41
C LYS A 67 25.79 -4.89 -15.45
N ARG A 68 26.91 -4.31 -15.02
CA ARG A 68 26.95 -3.14 -14.14
C ARG A 68 27.32 -1.91 -14.94
N LEU A 69 26.73 -0.78 -14.57
CA LEU A 69 27.19 0.51 -15.06
C LEU A 69 28.59 0.77 -14.49
N ASN A 70 29.45 1.39 -15.30
CA ASN A 70 30.70 1.90 -14.75
C ASN A 70 30.39 3.02 -13.72
N PRO A 71 31.30 3.29 -12.76
CA PRO A 71 31.04 4.25 -11.70
C PRO A 71 30.65 5.64 -12.20
N LEU A 72 31.22 6.09 -13.32
CA LEU A 72 30.93 7.40 -13.93
C LEU A 72 29.50 7.48 -14.48
N LYS A 73 29.03 6.43 -15.17
CA LYS A 73 27.65 6.36 -15.65
C LYS A 73 26.69 6.30 -14.46
N SER A 74 27.01 5.51 -13.45
CA SER A 74 26.19 5.42 -12.24
C SER A 74 26.04 6.78 -11.56
N SER A 75 27.14 7.50 -11.34
CA SER A 75 27.10 8.83 -10.70
C SER A 75 26.37 9.86 -11.58
N SER A 76 26.49 9.76 -12.90
CA SER A 76 25.79 10.65 -13.83
C SER A 76 24.27 10.47 -13.81
N LEU A 77 23.76 9.28 -13.45
CA LEU A 77 22.32 9.01 -13.36
C LEU A 77 21.72 9.46 -12.02
N THR A 78 22.54 9.54 -10.96
CA THR A 78 22.09 9.92 -9.61
C THR A 78 22.38 11.39 -9.28
N LYS A 79 23.00 12.14 -10.19
CA LYS A 79 23.27 13.57 -9.98
C LYS A 79 21.94 14.37 -9.97
N PRO A 80 21.84 15.45 -9.20
CA PRO A 80 20.70 16.36 -9.30
C PRO A 80 20.57 16.97 -10.69
N PHE A 81 19.34 17.26 -11.12
CA PHE A 81 19.09 17.94 -12.38
C PHE A 81 19.62 19.38 -12.36
N SER A 82 20.24 19.79 -13.45
CA SER A 82 20.61 21.19 -13.68
C SER A 82 19.42 21.99 -14.20
N THR A 83 19.43 23.31 -13.96
CA THR A 83 18.40 24.22 -14.50
C THR A 83 18.38 24.22 -16.04
N ALA A 84 19.53 24.01 -16.68
CA ALA A 84 19.63 23.89 -18.14
C ALA A 84 18.96 22.61 -18.67
N GLU A 85 19.23 21.46 -18.04
CA GLU A 85 18.57 20.18 -18.37
C GLU A 85 17.05 20.28 -18.20
N VAL A 86 16.57 20.89 -17.11
CA VAL A 86 15.14 21.08 -16.87
C VAL A 86 14.51 21.97 -17.94
N LYS A 87 15.15 23.11 -18.27
CA LYS A 87 14.64 24.01 -19.32
C LYS A 87 14.62 23.35 -20.69
N ALA A 88 15.67 22.60 -21.03
CA ALA A 88 15.73 21.86 -22.28
C ALA A 88 14.60 20.80 -22.34
N ALA A 89 14.41 20.01 -21.29
CA ALA A 89 13.35 19.01 -21.24
C ALA A 89 11.94 19.63 -21.33
N VAL A 90 11.71 20.78 -20.70
CA VAL A 90 10.41 21.49 -20.79
C VAL A 90 10.14 21.98 -22.21
N TRP A 91 11.17 22.43 -22.94
CA TRP A 91 11.02 22.91 -24.32
C TRP A 91 11.03 21.82 -25.38
N ASP A 92 11.69 20.70 -25.11
CA ASP A 92 11.73 19.51 -25.97
C ASP A 92 10.48 18.63 -25.80
N CYS A 93 9.68 18.86 -24.76
CA CYS A 93 8.33 18.32 -24.63
C CYS A 93 7.43 18.91 -25.71
N ASP A 94 7.41 18.26 -26.88
CA ASP A 94 6.44 18.53 -27.94
C ASP A 94 5.01 18.56 -27.36
N SER A 95 4.19 19.48 -27.86
CA SER A 95 2.82 19.72 -27.36
C SER A 95 1.82 18.63 -27.77
N TYR A 96 2.23 17.36 -27.81
CA TYR A 96 1.31 16.22 -27.81
C TYR A 96 0.61 16.15 -26.45
N LYS A 97 -0.13 17.21 -26.12
CA LYS A 97 -1.19 17.17 -25.14
C LYS A 97 -2.16 16.12 -25.65
N SER A 98 -2.36 15.07 -24.85
CA SER A 98 -3.62 14.33 -24.95
C SER A 98 -4.75 15.37 -24.89
N PRO A 99 -5.76 15.28 -25.78
CA PRO A 99 -6.90 16.19 -25.71
C PRO A 99 -7.45 16.18 -24.28
N GLY A 100 -7.86 17.35 -23.78
CA GLY A 100 -8.56 17.41 -22.50
C GLY A 100 -9.79 16.49 -22.50
N PRO A 101 -10.36 16.16 -21.34
CA PRO A 101 -11.58 15.33 -21.25
C PRO A 101 -12.77 15.90 -22.05
N ASP A 102 -12.69 17.16 -22.42
CA ASP A 102 -13.59 17.95 -23.26
C ASP A 102 -13.33 17.82 -24.77
N GLY A 103 -12.22 17.23 -25.20
CA GLY A 103 -12.02 16.75 -26.57
C GLY A 103 -11.80 17.80 -27.65
N ILE A 104 -11.43 19.05 -27.31
CA ILE A 104 -11.27 20.13 -28.29
C ILE A 104 -9.91 20.83 -28.12
N ASN A 105 -9.25 21.10 -29.26
CA ASN A 105 -8.21 22.13 -29.41
C ASN A 105 -8.81 23.29 -30.21
#